data_AF-A0A920TQH6-F1
#
_entry.id   AF-A0A920TQH6-F1
#
_cell.length_a   1.000
_cell.length_b   1.000
_cell.length_c   1.000
_cell.angle_alpha   90.00
_cell.angle_beta   90.00
_cell.angle_gamma   90.00
#
_symmetry.space_group_name_H-M   'P 1'
#
loop_
_entity.id
_entity.type
_entity.pdbx_description
1 polymer ?
#
loop_
_entity_poly.entity_id
_entity_poly.type
_entity_poly.pdbx_seq_one_letter_code
_entity_poly.pdbx_strand_id
1 'polypeptide(L)'
;MVPFQAGQAPYDVVFGFSNFINDWKRYLAPVPKKYMNSPEMKDVTKSHMGVSSWDGTMYQYPVDGDRHYLKYRKDVIDNPEMQKKYKADTGNELRVPRTWKEYAQMAKYFNDWDWDGDGEKEYGSAEVMKKDDLIFAAFFSRSVAYAKNPRTPGGFFFDLETIKPNINNPGFVEALTDWVEATKYVPPGGTNFGLGDEIGSFGGGQTLFSFSWDDALLQHAR
;
A
#
# COMPACT_ATOMS: atom_id res chain seq x y z
N MET A 1 -23.93 -1.36 6.15
CA MET A 1 -24.75 -2.19 5.24
C MET A 1 -26.08 -2.65 5.85
N VAL A 2 -26.12 -3.07 7.12
CA VAL A 2 -27.34 -3.61 7.76
C VAL A 2 -28.60 -2.73 7.57
N PRO A 3 -28.58 -1.38 7.76
CA PRO A 3 -29.77 -0.57 7.54
C PRO A 3 -30.29 -0.64 6.09
N PHE A 4 -29.40 -0.54 5.10
CA PHE A 4 -29.77 -0.64 3.69
C PHE A 4 -30.32 -2.02 3.31
N GLN A 5 -29.74 -3.09 3.88
CA GLN A 5 -30.25 -4.45 3.68
C GLN A 5 -31.65 -4.65 4.30
N ALA A 6 -31.95 -3.95 5.39
CA ALA A 6 -33.26 -3.93 6.03
C ALA A 6 -34.28 -2.98 5.35
N GLY A 7 -33.91 -2.37 4.22
CA GLY A 7 -34.77 -1.41 3.50
C GLY A 7 -34.87 -0.03 4.16
N GLN A 8 -33.99 0.26 5.13
CA GLN A 8 -33.89 1.57 5.77
C GLN A 8 -32.88 2.44 5.03
N ALA A 9 -33.14 3.74 4.94
CA ALA A 9 -32.22 4.73 4.40
C ALA A 9 -31.97 5.85 5.45
N PRO A 10 -31.25 5.55 6.56
CA PRO A 10 -31.04 6.52 7.64
C PRO A 10 -29.99 7.60 7.31
N TYR A 11 -29.33 7.51 6.15
CA TYR A 11 -28.24 8.40 5.75
C TYR A 11 -28.47 8.93 4.33
N ASP A 12 -28.32 10.24 4.14
CA ASP A 12 -28.36 10.88 2.81
C ASP A 12 -27.02 10.74 2.06
N VAL A 13 -25.91 10.67 2.80
CA VAL A 13 -24.55 10.52 2.28
C VAL A 13 -23.83 9.45 3.09
N VAL A 14 -23.07 8.60 2.41
CA VAL A 14 -22.25 7.57 3.05
C VAL A 14 -20.83 7.65 2.52
N PHE A 15 -19.87 7.69 3.44
CA PHE A 15 -18.45 7.50 3.14
C PHE A 15 -18.15 6.00 3.08
N GLY A 16 -17.56 5.56 1.98
CA GLY A 16 -17.27 4.15 1.76
C GLY A 16 -16.10 3.97 0.81
N PHE A 17 -15.40 2.84 0.99
CA PHE A 17 -14.26 2.49 0.15
C PHE A 17 -14.71 2.09 -1.26
N SER A 18 -13.91 2.46 -2.26
CA SER A 18 -14.20 2.19 -3.67
C SER A 18 -14.20 0.69 -4.02
N ASN A 19 -13.44 -0.13 -3.29
CA ASN A 19 -13.41 -1.58 -3.46
C ASN A 19 -14.75 -2.27 -3.18
N PHE A 20 -15.68 -1.63 -2.47
CA PHE A 20 -17.01 -2.17 -2.16
C PHE A 20 -18.12 -1.66 -3.08
N ILE A 21 -17.79 -0.90 -4.14
CA ILE A 21 -18.78 -0.26 -5.01
C ILE A 21 -19.81 -1.24 -5.57
N ASN A 22 -19.42 -2.46 -5.93
CA ASN A 22 -20.35 -3.47 -6.46
C ASN A 22 -21.38 -3.95 -5.42
N ASP A 23 -20.98 -4.05 -4.16
CA ASP A 23 -21.87 -4.44 -3.07
C ASP A 23 -22.87 -3.31 -2.76
N TRP A 24 -22.42 -2.06 -2.90
CA TRP A 24 -23.15 -0.86 -2.49
C TRP A 24 -24.03 -0.28 -3.60
N LYS A 25 -23.64 -0.38 -4.88
CA LYS A 25 -24.29 0.34 -6.00
C LYS A 25 -25.81 0.16 -6.08
N ARG A 26 -26.34 -0.96 -5.61
CA ARG A 26 -27.79 -1.23 -5.56
C ARG A 26 -28.56 -0.32 -4.60
N TYR A 27 -27.86 0.30 -3.67
CA TYR A 27 -28.39 1.22 -2.65
C TYR A 27 -28.01 2.69 -2.93
N LEU A 28 -27.20 2.95 -3.97
CA LEU A 28 -26.69 4.28 -4.28
C LEU A 28 -27.36 4.84 -5.52
N ALA A 29 -27.69 6.12 -5.49
CA ALA A 29 -28.06 6.85 -6.70
C ALA A 29 -26.81 7.11 -7.56
N PRO A 30 -26.89 7.05 -8.90
CA PRO A 30 -25.81 7.51 -9.77
C PRO A 30 -25.48 8.98 -9.48
N VAL A 31 -24.20 9.35 -9.57
CA VAL A 31 -23.76 10.73 -9.39
C VAL A 31 -24.39 11.60 -10.50
N PRO A 32 -25.16 12.65 -10.16
CA PRO A 32 -25.76 13.51 -11.16
C PRO A 32 -24.75 14.18 -12.09
N LYS A 33 -25.09 14.28 -13.39
CA LYS A 33 -24.23 14.88 -14.43
C LYS A 33 -23.71 16.28 -14.07
N LYS A 34 -24.50 17.09 -13.36
CA LYS A 34 -24.09 18.44 -12.93
C LYS A 34 -22.84 18.41 -12.03
N TYR A 35 -22.69 17.36 -11.20
CA TYR A 35 -21.52 17.19 -10.34
C TYR A 35 -20.35 16.60 -11.13
N MET A 36 -20.62 15.63 -12.02
CA MET A 36 -19.58 15.09 -12.92
C MET A 36 -18.95 16.16 -13.83
N ASN A 37 -19.71 17.21 -14.17
CA ASN A 37 -19.27 18.31 -15.02
C ASN A 37 -18.76 19.53 -14.23
N SER A 38 -18.60 19.41 -12.91
CA SER A 38 -18.07 20.50 -12.10
C SER A 38 -16.61 20.78 -12.48
N PRO A 39 -16.11 22.02 -12.25
CA PRO A 39 -14.70 22.34 -12.48
C PRO A 39 -13.75 21.39 -11.74
N GLU A 40 -14.07 21.03 -10.50
CA GLU A 40 -13.24 20.17 -9.64
C GLU A 40 -13.10 18.76 -10.21
N MET A 41 -14.17 18.23 -10.81
CA MET A 41 -14.14 16.91 -11.45
C MET A 41 -13.25 16.84 -12.70
N LYS A 42 -12.82 17.99 -13.27
CA LYS A 42 -11.88 18.01 -14.40
C LYS A 42 -10.46 17.62 -13.98
N ASP A 43 -10.10 17.86 -12.73
CA ASP A 43 -8.78 17.57 -12.19
C ASP A 43 -8.67 16.13 -11.64
N VAL A 44 -9.80 15.44 -11.50
CA VAL A 44 -9.84 14.04 -11.06
C VAL A 44 -9.26 13.12 -12.13
N THR A 45 -8.22 12.38 -11.76
CA THR A 45 -7.55 11.45 -12.68
C THR A 45 -8.49 10.33 -13.17
N LYS A 46 -8.25 9.83 -14.39
CA LYS A 46 -9.01 8.71 -14.97
C LYS A 46 -9.07 7.46 -14.09
N SER A 47 -8.02 7.17 -13.33
CA SER A 47 -8.01 6.02 -12.41
C SER A 47 -8.99 6.21 -11.25
N HIS A 48 -9.05 7.41 -10.67
CA HIS A 48 -10.00 7.74 -9.60
C HIS A 48 -11.44 7.75 -10.11
N MET A 49 -11.67 8.31 -11.31
CA MET A 49 -12.96 8.20 -11.99
C MET A 49 -13.38 6.73 -12.21
N GLY A 50 -12.42 5.88 -12.59
CA GLY A 50 -12.63 4.46 -12.84
C GLY A 50 -13.04 3.69 -11.58
N VAL A 51 -12.32 3.84 -10.47
CA VAL A 51 -12.64 3.13 -9.21
C VAL A 51 -13.94 3.61 -8.57
N SER A 52 -14.38 4.83 -8.87
CA SER A 52 -15.67 5.38 -8.42
C SER A 52 -16.85 5.05 -9.34
N SER A 53 -16.62 4.25 -10.39
CA SER A 53 -17.61 3.89 -11.40
C SER A 53 -17.77 2.38 -11.54
N TRP A 54 -18.95 1.95 -11.96
CA TRP A 54 -19.26 0.56 -12.31
C TRP A 54 -20.02 0.53 -13.64
N ASP A 55 -19.56 -0.29 -14.59
CA ASP A 55 -20.13 -0.40 -15.95
C ASP A 55 -20.40 0.96 -16.61
N GLY A 56 -19.44 1.88 -16.50
CA GLY A 56 -19.51 3.23 -17.08
C GLY A 56 -20.43 4.22 -16.33
N THR A 57 -21.07 3.80 -15.24
CA THR A 57 -21.89 4.67 -14.39
C THR A 57 -21.14 5.01 -13.10
N MET A 58 -20.99 6.30 -12.81
CA MET A 58 -20.38 6.77 -11.56
C MET A 58 -21.40 6.69 -10.42
N TYR A 59 -21.05 5.98 -9.34
CA TYR A 59 -21.89 5.83 -8.15
C TYR A 59 -21.31 6.50 -6.91
N GLN A 60 -20.00 6.77 -6.90
CA GLN A 60 -19.33 7.45 -5.80
C GLN A 60 -18.74 8.76 -6.33
N TYR A 61 -18.85 9.83 -5.53
CA TYR A 61 -18.15 11.08 -5.80
C TYR A 61 -16.78 10.99 -5.12
N PRO A 62 -15.66 11.08 -5.87
CA PRO A 62 -14.32 11.01 -5.26
C PRO A 62 -14.09 12.20 -4.31
N VAL A 63 -13.86 11.91 -3.04
CA VAL A 63 -13.45 12.90 -2.02
C VAL A 63 -11.98 12.73 -1.68
N ASP A 64 -11.53 11.47 -1.66
CA ASP A 64 -10.17 11.07 -1.33
C ASP A 64 -9.69 9.97 -2.28
N GLY A 65 -8.38 9.87 -2.49
CA GLY A 65 -7.77 9.18 -3.63
C GLY A 65 -6.44 8.49 -3.33
N ASP A 66 -6.38 7.78 -2.21
CA ASP A 66 -5.13 7.21 -1.71
C ASP A 66 -4.52 6.17 -2.64
N ARG A 67 -3.19 6.14 -2.65
CA ARG A 67 -2.40 5.10 -3.31
C ARG A 67 -1.27 4.66 -2.42
N HIS A 68 -0.85 3.41 -2.58
CA HIS A 68 0.38 2.98 -1.94
C HIS A 68 1.60 3.54 -2.65
N TYR A 69 2.47 4.18 -1.86
CA TYR A 69 3.75 4.70 -2.30
C TYR A 69 4.88 4.06 -1.51
N LEU A 70 6.03 3.93 -2.17
CA LEU A 70 7.29 3.75 -1.46
C LEU A 70 7.73 5.11 -0.92
N LYS A 71 7.89 5.17 0.39
CA LYS A 71 8.54 6.26 1.13
C LYS A 71 9.90 5.76 1.59
N TYR A 72 10.91 6.63 1.51
CA TYR A 72 12.29 6.28 1.83
C TYR A 72 13.06 7.47 2.40
N ARG A 73 14.05 7.20 3.25
CA ARG A 73 14.95 8.21 3.82
C ARG A 73 16.00 8.66 2.79
N LYS A 74 15.78 9.81 2.17
CA LYS A 74 16.71 10.39 1.19
C LYS A 74 18.08 10.68 1.77
N ASP A 75 18.13 11.13 3.01
CA ASP A 75 19.33 11.40 3.78
C ASP A 75 20.19 10.15 4.03
N VAL A 76 19.63 8.94 3.88
CA VAL A 76 20.36 7.66 3.91
C VAL A 76 20.70 7.20 2.49
N ILE A 77 19.71 7.15 1.59
CA ILE A 77 19.87 6.62 0.23
C ILE A 77 20.85 7.46 -0.60
N ASP A 78 20.83 8.78 -0.44
CA ASP A 78 21.67 9.72 -1.20
C ASP A 78 23.00 10.02 -0.47
N ASN A 79 23.26 9.43 0.70
CA ASN A 79 24.48 9.67 1.48
C ASN A 79 25.69 8.93 0.87
N PRO A 80 26.74 9.65 0.43
CA PRO A 80 27.91 9.02 -0.21
C PRO A 80 28.63 8.00 0.66
N GLU A 81 28.69 8.20 1.97
CA GLU A 81 29.33 7.26 2.90
C GLU A 81 28.50 5.99 3.04
N MET A 82 27.17 6.11 3.12
CA MET A 82 26.27 4.95 3.15
C MET A 82 26.30 4.19 1.82
N GLN A 83 26.33 4.89 0.69
CA GLN A 83 26.49 4.27 -0.63
C GLN A 83 27.81 3.50 -0.74
N LYS A 84 28.92 4.09 -0.29
CA LYS A 84 30.23 3.45 -0.29
C LYS A 84 30.26 2.23 0.62
N LYS A 85 29.70 2.35 1.84
CA LYS A 85 29.62 1.26 2.81
C LYS A 85 28.76 0.11 2.30
N TYR A 86 27.54 0.39 1.85
CA TYR A 86 26.64 -0.62 1.29
C TYR A 86 27.26 -1.35 0.09
N LYS A 87 27.94 -0.63 -0.80
CA LYS A 87 28.64 -1.22 -1.95
C LYS A 87 29.81 -2.10 -1.52
N ALA A 88 30.58 -1.68 -0.50
CA ALA A 88 31.68 -2.49 0.04
C ALA A 88 31.17 -3.79 0.69
N ASP A 89 30.07 -3.70 1.45
CA ASP A 89 29.56 -4.81 2.25
C ASP A 89 28.72 -5.79 1.41
N THR A 90 28.03 -5.32 0.38
CA THR A 90 27.06 -6.13 -0.40
C THR A 90 27.42 -6.33 -1.86
N GLY A 91 28.35 -5.54 -2.40
CA GLY A 91 28.65 -5.48 -3.83
C GLY A 91 27.60 -4.74 -4.69
N ASN A 92 26.48 -4.32 -4.10
CA ASN A 92 25.37 -3.67 -4.79
C ASN A 92 25.39 -2.15 -4.60
N GLU A 93 24.79 -1.43 -5.55
CA GLU A 93 24.61 0.02 -5.44
C GLU A 93 23.43 0.35 -4.53
N LEU A 94 23.63 1.26 -3.58
CA LEU A 94 22.55 1.82 -2.77
C LEU A 94 21.84 2.90 -3.59
N ARG A 95 20.54 2.68 -3.85
CA ARG A 95 19.66 3.58 -4.58
C ARG A 95 18.22 3.27 -4.20
N VAL A 96 17.27 4.10 -4.66
CA VAL A 96 15.85 3.78 -4.52
C VAL A 96 15.57 2.38 -5.11
N PRO A 97 14.95 1.46 -4.35
CA PRO A 97 14.70 0.10 -4.81
C PRO A 97 13.64 0.11 -5.93
N ARG A 98 13.87 -0.73 -6.94
CA ARG A 98 12.99 -0.89 -8.11
C ARG A 98 12.21 -2.21 -8.08
N THR A 99 12.57 -3.10 -7.17
CA THR A 99 11.89 -4.38 -6.97
C THR A 99 11.75 -4.67 -5.49
N TRP A 100 10.78 -5.51 -5.14
CA TRP A 100 10.63 -6.03 -3.78
C TRP A 100 11.87 -6.76 -3.26
N LYS A 101 12.65 -7.41 -4.15
CA LYS A 101 13.91 -8.07 -3.76
C LYS A 101 15.00 -7.08 -3.40
N GLU A 102 15.12 -5.98 -4.14
CA GLU A 102 16.02 -4.88 -3.77
C GLU A 102 15.58 -4.22 -2.47
N TYR A 103 14.28 -3.99 -2.31
CA TYR A 103 13.69 -3.48 -1.08
C TYR A 103 14.04 -4.37 0.12
N ALA A 104 13.82 -5.68 0.02
CA ALA A 104 14.10 -6.63 1.09
C ALA A 104 15.61 -6.71 1.42
N GLN A 105 16.48 -6.67 0.40
CA GLN A 105 17.93 -6.64 0.61
C GLN A 105 18.37 -5.40 1.39
N MET A 106 17.88 -4.22 0.99
CA MET A 106 18.20 -2.97 1.65
C MET A 106 17.59 -2.93 3.05
N ALA A 107 16.32 -3.31 3.21
CA ALA A 107 15.66 -3.42 4.52
C ALA A 107 16.45 -4.32 5.47
N LYS A 108 16.90 -5.50 5.00
CA LYS A 108 17.76 -6.40 5.77
C LYS A 108 19.07 -5.73 6.22
N TYR A 109 19.72 -4.99 5.34
CA TYR A 109 21.00 -4.37 5.61
C TYR A 109 20.88 -3.21 6.61
N PHE A 110 19.82 -2.40 6.51
CA PHE A 110 19.56 -1.23 7.38
C PHE A 110 18.71 -1.58 8.60
N ASN A 111 18.77 -2.82 9.08
CA ASN A 111 17.98 -3.29 10.20
C ASN A 111 18.83 -3.57 11.44
N ASP A 112 18.36 -3.12 12.60
CA ASP A 112 18.89 -3.41 13.95
C ASP A 112 20.28 -2.79 14.24
N TRP A 113 20.56 -1.61 13.69
CA TRP A 113 21.74 -0.81 14.04
C TRP A 113 21.51 0.69 13.88
N ASP A 114 22.29 1.47 14.64
CA ASP A 114 22.31 2.93 14.68
C ASP A 114 23.01 3.49 13.43
N TRP A 115 22.26 3.76 12.36
CA TRP A 115 22.83 4.23 11.10
C TRP A 115 22.79 5.75 10.93
N ASP A 116 22.05 6.48 11.76
CA ASP A 116 22.07 7.95 11.80
C ASP A 116 22.87 8.54 12.98
N GLY A 117 23.33 7.70 13.91
CA GLY A 117 24.28 8.06 14.97
C GLY A 117 23.63 8.74 16.17
N ASP A 118 22.33 8.57 16.38
CA ASP A 118 21.59 9.21 17.48
C ASP A 118 21.61 8.40 18.80
N GLY A 119 22.16 7.18 18.76
CA GLY A 119 22.27 6.27 19.89
C GLY A 119 21.10 5.29 20.04
N GLU A 120 20.08 5.39 19.20
CA GLU A 120 18.99 4.42 19.06
C GLU A 120 19.25 3.47 17.89
N LYS A 121 18.39 2.45 17.73
CA LYS A 121 18.49 1.52 16.61
C LYS A 121 17.38 1.78 15.61
N GLU A 122 17.73 1.73 14.35
CA GLU A 122 16.77 1.83 13.24
C GLU A 122 16.53 0.47 12.59
N TYR A 123 15.47 0.41 11.78
CA TYR A 123 14.96 -0.82 11.18
C TYR A 123 14.75 -0.68 9.68
N GLY A 124 14.67 -1.82 9.00
CA GLY A 124 14.60 -1.87 7.54
C GLY A 124 13.34 -1.25 6.95
N SER A 125 12.18 -1.54 7.54
CA SER A 125 10.90 -1.00 7.08
C SER A 125 9.82 -0.87 8.15
N ALA A 126 8.91 0.08 7.96
CA ALA A 126 7.60 0.10 8.60
C ALA A 126 6.53 -0.26 7.56
N GLU A 127 5.68 -1.23 7.88
CA GLU A 127 4.60 -1.70 7.00
C GLU A 127 3.34 -1.98 7.81
N VAL A 128 2.17 -1.87 7.16
CA VAL A 128 0.90 -2.21 7.80
C VAL A 128 0.72 -3.73 7.84
N MET A 129 0.94 -4.31 9.01
CA MET A 129 0.95 -5.77 9.22
C MET A 129 -0.12 -6.25 10.22
N LYS A 130 -0.87 -5.35 10.85
CA LYS A 130 -1.87 -5.71 11.85
C LYS A 130 -3.01 -6.56 11.27
N LYS A 131 -3.28 -7.68 11.94
CA LYS A 131 -4.39 -8.56 11.63
C LYS A 131 -5.75 -7.85 11.81
N ASP A 132 -6.71 -8.18 10.95
CA ASP A 132 -8.08 -7.65 10.96
C ASP A 132 -8.14 -6.11 10.82
N ASP A 133 -7.11 -5.55 10.18
CA ASP A 133 -6.95 -4.15 9.84
C ASP A 133 -6.60 -4.05 8.33
N LEU A 134 -5.78 -3.08 7.93
CA LEU A 134 -5.42 -2.83 6.53
C LEU A 134 -4.34 -3.78 5.94
N ILE A 135 -3.98 -4.87 6.62
CA ILE A 135 -3.00 -5.87 6.11
C ILE A 135 -3.39 -6.44 4.74
N PHE A 136 -4.69 -6.58 4.46
CA PHE A 136 -5.17 -7.02 3.16
C PHE A 136 -4.69 -6.10 2.03
N ALA A 137 -4.80 -4.78 2.22
CA ALA A 137 -4.38 -3.81 1.22
C ALA A 137 -2.86 -3.81 1.03
N ALA A 138 -2.10 -3.90 2.13
CA ALA A 138 -0.65 -3.94 2.08
C ALA A 138 -0.12 -5.20 1.37
N PHE A 139 -0.68 -6.37 1.70
CA PHE A 139 -0.34 -7.62 1.03
C PHE A 139 -0.80 -7.62 -0.45
N PHE A 140 -1.99 -7.10 -0.73
CA PHE A 140 -2.49 -6.95 -2.10
C PHE A 140 -1.49 -6.18 -2.96
N SER A 141 -1.05 -5.03 -2.51
CA SER A 141 -0.08 -4.21 -3.24
C SER A 141 1.26 -4.91 -3.48
N ARG A 142 1.78 -5.67 -2.50
CA ARG A 142 2.98 -6.50 -2.71
C ARG A 142 2.72 -7.59 -3.75
N SER A 143 1.60 -8.30 -3.62
CA SER A 143 1.25 -9.43 -4.48
C SER A 143 1.01 -9.05 -5.94
N VAL A 144 0.49 -7.84 -6.23
CA VAL A 144 0.23 -7.38 -7.60
C VAL A 144 1.49 -7.39 -8.46
N ALA A 145 2.65 -7.01 -7.90
CA ALA A 145 3.92 -7.00 -8.64
C ALA A 145 4.37 -8.40 -9.08
N TYR A 146 4.02 -9.44 -8.31
CA TYR A 146 4.39 -10.83 -8.59
C TYR A 146 3.32 -11.57 -9.38
N ALA A 147 2.04 -11.44 -9.00
CA ALA A 147 0.94 -12.21 -9.55
C ALA A 147 0.32 -11.62 -10.83
N LYS A 148 0.59 -10.34 -11.17
CA LYS A 148 0.31 -9.79 -12.52
C LYS A 148 1.52 -9.84 -13.46
N ASN A 149 2.55 -10.62 -13.12
CA ASN A 149 3.70 -10.82 -13.98
C ASN A 149 3.30 -11.61 -15.24
N PRO A 150 3.84 -11.31 -16.44
CA PRO A 150 3.57 -12.11 -17.64
C PRO A 150 3.88 -13.61 -17.51
N ARG A 151 4.77 -13.99 -16.56
CA ARG A 151 5.09 -15.38 -16.24
C ARG A 151 4.01 -16.09 -15.40
N THR A 152 3.01 -15.36 -14.93
CA THR A 152 1.86 -15.84 -14.16
C THR A 152 0.58 -15.49 -14.94
N PRO A 153 0.30 -16.16 -16.07
CA PRO A 153 -0.82 -15.83 -16.93
C PRO A 153 -2.17 -16.14 -16.28
N GLY A 154 -3.21 -15.42 -16.66
CA GLY A 154 -4.58 -15.60 -16.18
C GLY A 154 -5.12 -14.39 -15.41
N GLY A 155 -6.26 -14.58 -14.75
CA GLY A 155 -6.86 -13.55 -13.92
C GLY A 155 -6.16 -13.44 -12.57
N PHE A 156 -6.19 -12.24 -11.99
CA PHE A 156 -5.48 -11.94 -10.75
C PHE A 156 -6.05 -12.71 -9.55
N PHE A 157 -7.36 -12.61 -9.29
CA PHE A 157 -7.99 -13.31 -8.17
C PHE A 157 -8.53 -14.68 -8.55
N PHE A 158 -9.01 -14.83 -9.78
CA PHE A 158 -9.68 -16.03 -10.26
C PHE A 158 -9.20 -16.38 -11.66
N ASP A 159 -9.25 -17.65 -11.98
CA ASP A 159 -9.21 -18.12 -13.36
C ASP A 159 -10.41 -17.54 -14.14
N LEU A 160 -10.14 -17.03 -15.34
CA LEU A 160 -11.13 -16.24 -16.09
C LEU A 160 -12.26 -17.08 -16.68
N GLU A 161 -12.03 -18.37 -16.89
CA GLU A 161 -13.02 -19.28 -17.47
C GLU A 161 -13.78 -20.04 -16.38
N THR A 162 -13.05 -20.57 -15.40
CA THR A 162 -13.60 -21.48 -14.38
C THR A 162 -13.99 -20.79 -13.08
N ILE A 163 -13.59 -19.52 -12.88
CA ILE A 163 -13.80 -18.77 -11.62
C ILE A 163 -13.13 -19.45 -10.41
N LYS A 164 -12.22 -20.40 -10.64
CA LYS A 164 -11.44 -21.01 -9.55
C LYS A 164 -10.52 -19.96 -8.92
N PRO A 165 -10.42 -19.89 -7.59
CA PRO A 165 -9.49 -18.96 -6.94
C PRO A 165 -8.04 -19.22 -7.35
N ASN A 166 -7.32 -18.16 -7.71
CA ASN A 166 -5.92 -18.19 -8.14
C ASN A 166 -4.92 -17.80 -7.04
N ILE A 167 -5.39 -17.73 -5.78
CA ILE A 167 -4.63 -17.19 -4.64
C ILE A 167 -3.35 -17.99 -4.30
N ASN A 168 -3.24 -19.23 -4.80
CA ASN A 168 -2.08 -20.11 -4.58
C ASN A 168 -1.16 -20.21 -5.81
N ASN A 169 -1.31 -19.33 -6.81
CA ASN A 169 -0.40 -19.30 -7.96
C ASN A 169 1.03 -18.93 -7.54
N PRO A 170 2.04 -19.20 -8.39
CA PRO A 170 3.44 -18.91 -8.06
C PRO A 170 3.73 -17.45 -7.68
N GLY A 171 2.98 -16.49 -8.24
CA GLY A 171 3.14 -15.07 -7.91
C GLY A 171 2.68 -14.73 -6.49
N PHE A 172 1.54 -15.26 -6.04
CA PHE A 172 1.08 -15.07 -4.66
C PHE A 172 1.97 -15.82 -3.66
N VAL A 173 2.45 -17.01 -4.01
CA VAL A 173 3.39 -17.78 -3.17
C VAL A 173 4.69 -17.01 -2.98
N GLU A 174 5.25 -16.44 -4.05
CA GLU A 174 6.43 -15.59 -3.97
C GLU A 174 6.18 -14.34 -3.14
N ALA A 175 5.04 -13.66 -3.33
CA ALA A 175 4.68 -12.49 -2.56
C ALA A 175 4.52 -12.79 -1.05
N LEU A 176 3.93 -13.93 -0.70
CA LEU A 176 3.79 -14.36 0.69
C LEU A 176 5.15 -14.73 1.30
N THR A 177 6.02 -15.40 0.54
CA THR A 177 7.38 -15.70 0.98
C THR A 177 8.16 -14.41 1.29
N ASP A 178 8.05 -13.43 0.40
CA ASP A 178 8.64 -12.11 0.54
C ASP A 178 8.05 -11.32 1.73
N TRP A 179 6.73 -11.40 1.93
CA TRP A 179 6.03 -10.80 3.07
C TRP A 179 6.48 -11.40 4.40
N VAL A 180 6.56 -12.74 4.50
CA VAL A 180 7.03 -13.45 5.69
C VAL A 180 8.47 -13.06 6.01
N GLU A 181 9.33 -12.94 4.99
CA GLU A 181 10.70 -12.47 5.17
C GLU A 181 10.76 -11.02 5.66
N ALA A 182 9.92 -10.13 5.13
CA ALA A 182 9.85 -8.72 5.53
C ALA A 182 9.53 -8.54 7.02
N THR A 183 8.76 -9.47 7.63
CA THR A 183 8.46 -9.44 9.07
C THR A 183 9.69 -9.46 9.99
N LYS A 184 10.86 -9.83 9.46
CA LYS A 184 12.14 -9.84 10.20
C LYS A 184 12.85 -8.49 10.24
N TYR A 185 12.41 -7.53 9.42
CA TYR A 185 13.10 -6.24 9.20
C TYR A 185 12.27 -5.03 9.64
N VAL A 186 11.27 -5.28 10.47
CA VAL A 186 10.41 -4.25 11.08
C VAL A 186 10.80 -4.00 12.53
N PRO A 187 10.46 -2.82 13.10
CA PRO A 187 10.69 -2.54 14.51
C PRO A 187 10.06 -3.56 15.47
N PRO A 188 10.47 -3.61 16.75
CA PRO A 188 9.80 -4.41 17.77
C PRO A 188 8.30 -4.14 17.82
N GLY A 189 7.50 -5.19 17.70
CA GLY A 189 6.04 -5.07 17.61
C GLY A 189 5.51 -4.68 16.22
N GLY A 190 6.39 -4.44 15.23
CA GLY A 190 6.06 -4.00 13.88
C GLY A 190 5.08 -4.91 13.13
N THR A 191 5.10 -6.22 13.42
CA THR A 191 4.11 -7.18 12.89
C THR A 191 2.66 -6.90 13.32
N ASN A 192 2.44 -5.97 14.26
CA ASN A 192 1.14 -5.53 14.72
C ASN A 192 0.87 -4.05 14.39
N PHE A 193 1.68 -3.42 13.54
CA PHE A 193 1.46 -2.03 13.13
C PHE A 193 0.19 -1.89 12.29
N GLY A 194 -0.74 -1.05 12.77
CA GLY A 194 -1.77 -0.44 11.94
C GLY A 194 -1.21 0.74 11.15
N LEU A 195 -2.08 1.46 10.44
CA LEU A 195 -1.66 2.62 9.65
C LEU A 195 -1.01 3.72 10.51
N GLY A 196 -1.60 4.06 11.66
CA GLY A 196 -1.05 5.10 12.53
C GLY A 196 0.33 4.74 13.10
N ASP A 197 0.54 3.47 13.46
CA ASP A 197 1.83 3.00 14.00
C ASP A 197 2.93 3.05 12.94
N GLU A 198 2.60 2.61 11.72
CA GLU A 198 3.51 2.66 10.58
C GLU A 198 3.90 4.11 10.23
N ILE A 199 2.92 5.03 10.15
CA ILE A 199 3.16 6.46 9.93
C ILE A 199 4.07 7.03 11.01
N GLY A 200 3.80 6.72 12.27
CA GLY A 200 4.60 7.18 13.41
C GLY A 200 6.03 6.65 13.38
N SER A 201 6.22 5.38 13.01
CA SER A 201 7.54 4.75 12.91
C SER A 201 8.39 5.38 11.80
N PHE A 202 7.87 5.48 10.58
CA PHE A 202 8.61 6.09 9.47
C PHE A 202 8.79 7.60 9.66
N GLY A 203 7.73 8.32 10.03
CA GLY A 203 7.77 9.77 10.25
C GLY A 203 8.66 10.16 11.44
N GLY A 204 8.78 9.29 12.44
CA GLY A 204 9.68 9.46 13.58
C GLY A 204 11.14 9.08 13.31
N GLY A 205 11.49 8.65 12.09
CA GLY A 205 12.86 8.35 11.68
C GLY A 205 13.33 6.92 11.95
N GLN A 206 12.52 6.08 12.60
CA GLN A 206 12.91 4.74 13.06
C GLN A 206 13.18 3.74 11.92
N THR A 207 12.70 3.99 10.70
CA THR A 207 12.80 3.05 9.58
C THR A 207 13.33 3.67 8.30
N LEU A 208 14.11 2.90 7.53
CA LEU A 208 14.62 3.32 6.23
C LEU A 208 13.50 3.49 5.21
N PHE A 209 12.57 2.53 5.17
CA PHE A 209 11.48 2.50 4.22
C PHE A 209 10.12 2.47 4.90
N SER A 210 9.13 2.96 4.16
CA SER A 210 7.75 2.62 4.39
C SER A 210 7.05 2.36 3.06
N PHE A 211 6.18 1.36 3.04
CA PHE A 211 5.26 1.14 1.93
C PHE A 211 3.84 1.09 2.46
N SER A 212 3.09 2.18 2.26
CA SER A 212 1.69 2.29 2.65
C SER A 212 1.03 3.48 1.94
N TRP A 213 -0.18 3.85 2.38
CA TRP A 213 -0.94 4.99 1.87
C TRP A 213 -0.19 6.33 2.03
N ASP A 214 -0.58 7.32 1.24
CA ASP A 214 -0.02 8.67 1.21
C ASP A 214 -0.33 9.53 2.45
N ASP A 215 -1.19 9.03 3.35
CA ASP A 215 -1.45 9.60 4.68
C ASP A 215 -0.19 9.83 5.52
N ALA A 216 0.90 9.11 5.22
CA ALA A 216 2.16 9.22 5.95
C ALA A 216 2.93 10.53 5.72
N LEU A 217 2.28 11.57 5.21
CA LEU A 217 2.87 12.88 5.03
C LEU A 217 3.07 13.60 6.38
N LEU A 218 4.31 13.51 6.88
CA LEU A 218 4.98 14.45 7.79
C LEU A 218 4.18 14.88 9.04
N GLN A 219 4.13 14.02 10.06
CA GLN A 219 4.23 14.52 11.43
C GLN A 219 5.71 14.88 11.64
N HIS A 220 5.99 16.16 11.92
CA HIS A 220 7.32 16.77 12.05
C HIS A 220 8.45 15.77 12.34
N ALA A 221 9.21 15.42 11.30
CA ALA A 221 10.50 14.76 11.48
C ALA A 221 11.37 15.68 12.35
N ARG A 222 11.92 15.13 13.44
CA ARG A 222 12.89 15.84 14.29
C ARG A 222 14.22 16.00 13.56
#